data_AF-A0A3B0WHJ6-F1
#
_entry.id   AF-A0A3B0WHJ6-F1
#
_cell.length_a   1.000
_cell.length_b   1.000
_cell.length_c   1.000
_cell.angle_alpha   90.00
_cell.angle_beta   90.00
_cell.angle_gamma   90.00
#
_symmetry.space_group_name_H-M   'P 1'
#
loop_
_entity.id
_entity.type
_entity.pdbx_description
1 polymer ?
#
loop_
_entity_poly.entity_id
_entity_poly.type
_entity_poly.pdbx_seq_one_letter_code
_entity_poly.pdbx_strand_id
1 'polypeptide(L)'
;MRLKFCIVIGLLVWLQGCVLFVPEKKVDSPSVKSSELHQAPPLLQFELPTHKLLYNAEFFSNTEEKTVLYLLKQGAYYANLKDSYRLKACKALADVYEEDGFWQAGWLLAYSFSDRGSCITHKERLKILYELNSLISLHKEIQWLNLAQIQTLEHINYLKARSVTLKEKISILESQLKKSKDENLMLETLIKELKAIEDIMNKRVSDESA
;
A
#
# COMPACT_ATOMS: atom_id res chain seq x y z
N MET A 1 58.54 25.81 -2.01
CA MET A 1 57.68 26.60 -2.92
C MET A 1 56.38 26.90 -2.21
N ARG A 2 56.02 28.18 -2.12
CA ARG A 2 54.82 28.67 -1.45
C ARG A 2 53.66 28.64 -2.47
N LEU A 3 52.49 28.18 -2.05
CA LEU A 3 51.23 28.76 -2.50
C LEU A 3 50.26 28.83 -1.32
N LYS A 4 49.78 30.05 -1.08
CA LYS A 4 48.83 30.45 -0.05
C LYS A 4 47.47 30.72 -0.72
N PHE A 5 46.42 30.83 0.12
CA PHE A 5 45.10 31.45 -0.10
C PHE A 5 44.05 30.59 -0.84
N CYS A 6 42.79 30.46 -0.41
CA CYS A 6 41.93 31.29 0.46
C CYS A 6 41.04 30.47 1.42
N ILE A 7 40.81 31.05 2.60
CA ILE A 7 39.73 30.76 3.56
C ILE A 7 38.69 31.88 3.43
N VAL A 8 37.40 31.53 3.33
CA VAL A 8 36.18 32.31 3.74
C VAL A 8 35.09 31.23 3.93
N ILE A 9 34.73 30.74 5.13
CA ILE A 9 33.99 31.29 6.29
C ILE A 9 32.58 31.82 5.97
N GLY A 10 31.59 31.15 6.58
CA GLY A 10 30.28 31.73 6.98
C GLY A 10 29.19 31.57 5.93
N LEU A 11 27.94 31.24 6.23
CA LEU A 11 27.13 31.21 7.47
C LEU A 11 25.95 30.26 7.17
N LEU A 12 25.49 29.43 8.11
CA LEU A 12 24.18 29.55 8.79
C LEU A 12 23.01 29.78 7.81
N VAL A 13 21.95 28.97 7.80
CA VAL A 13 20.86 29.01 8.79
C VAL A 13 19.90 27.81 8.54
N TRP A 14 19.66 27.04 9.61
CA TRP A 14 18.39 26.57 10.17
C TRP A 14 17.24 26.17 9.21
N LEU A 15 16.59 25.01 9.40
CA LEU A 15 15.59 24.84 10.46
C LEU A 15 15.39 23.38 10.88
N GLN A 16 15.44 23.21 12.20
CA GLN A 16 14.86 22.11 12.95
C GLN A 16 13.33 22.14 12.91
N GLY A 17 12.72 20.98 13.17
CA GLY A 17 11.33 20.82 13.60
C GLY A 17 10.99 19.34 13.64
N CYS A 18 11.42 18.58 14.67
CA CYS A 18 10.68 18.39 15.92
C CYS A 18 9.15 18.32 15.72
N VAL A 19 8.57 17.12 15.80
CA VAL A 19 7.35 16.95 16.60
C VAL A 19 7.54 15.76 17.53
N LEU A 20 7.75 16.14 18.79
CA LEU A 20 7.64 15.33 19.98
C LEU A 20 6.24 14.73 20.10
N PHE A 21 6.23 13.47 20.48
CA PHE A 21 5.22 12.84 21.32
C PHE A 21 4.73 13.83 22.41
N VAL A 22 3.43 14.07 22.49
CA VAL A 22 2.77 14.72 23.64
C VAL A 22 1.67 13.77 24.15
N PRO A 23 1.65 13.48 25.47
CA PRO A 23 0.82 12.43 26.05
C PRO A 23 -0.62 12.89 26.33
N GLU A 24 -1.47 11.89 26.52
CA GLU A 24 -2.81 11.93 27.09
C GLU A 24 -2.97 12.92 28.26
N LYS A 25 -3.99 13.77 28.18
CA LYS A 25 -4.66 14.34 29.36
C LYS A 25 -6.17 14.14 29.23
N LYS A 26 -6.72 13.28 30.08
CA LYS A 26 -8.12 13.35 30.53
C LYS A 26 -8.33 14.65 31.31
N VAL A 27 -9.31 15.46 30.93
CA VAL A 27 -9.97 16.42 31.81
C VAL A 27 -11.45 16.47 31.45
N ASP A 28 -12.27 16.40 32.49
CA ASP A 28 -13.72 16.30 32.50
C ASP A 28 -14.47 17.49 31.87
N SER A 29 -15.71 17.18 31.48
CA SER A 29 -16.77 18.07 30.96
C SER A 29 -17.02 19.31 31.84
N PRO A 30 -17.60 20.40 31.28
CA PRO A 30 -19.05 20.51 31.43
C PRO A 30 -19.81 21.06 30.21
N SER A 31 -21.03 20.54 30.09
CA SER A 31 -22.20 21.04 29.36
C SER A 31 -22.31 22.57 29.25
N VAL A 32 -22.37 23.09 28.02
CA VAL A 32 -23.17 24.28 27.67
C VAL A 32 -23.83 24.07 26.31
N LYS A 33 -25.17 24.09 26.31
CA LYS A 33 -26.02 24.25 25.12
C LYS A 33 -26.03 25.72 24.71
N SER A 34 -25.79 26.00 23.44
CA SER A 34 -26.39 27.13 22.74
C SER A 34 -26.44 26.83 21.24
N SER A 35 -27.66 26.62 20.75
CA SER A 35 -28.02 26.58 19.33
C SER A 35 -27.67 27.90 18.65
N GLU A 36 -27.04 27.85 17.48
CA GLU A 36 -27.37 28.71 16.33
C GLU A 36 -26.74 28.17 15.03
N LEU A 37 -27.60 27.55 14.23
CA LEU A 37 -27.74 27.71 12.79
C LEU A 37 -26.48 27.66 11.88
N HIS A 38 -25.95 26.46 11.66
CA HIS A 38 -25.36 26.10 10.37
C HIS A 38 -26.15 24.95 9.77
N GLN A 39 -27.18 25.29 9.00
CA GLN A 39 -27.84 24.36 8.10
C GLN A 39 -26.79 23.85 7.11
N ALA A 40 -26.38 22.59 7.28
CA ALA A 40 -25.76 21.84 6.23
C ALA A 40 -26.71 21.84 5.02
N PRO A 41 -26.22 22.07 3.79
CA PRO A 41 -27.01 21.81 2.59
C PRO A 41 -27.57 20.38 2.66
N PRO A 42 -28.75 20.11 2.12
CA PRO A 42 -29.41 18.81 2.23
C PRO A 42 -28.56 17.75 1.52
N LEU A 43 -27.61 17.16 2.25
CA LEU A 43 -26.82 16.04 1.79
C LEU A 43 -27.58 14.77 2.14
N LEU A 44 -28.22 14.23 1.10
CA LEU A 44 -28.45 12.80 0.90
C LEU A 44 -29.00 12.07 2.14
N GLN A 45 -30.29 12.29 2.39
CA GLN A 45 -31.11 11.22 2.97
C GLN A 45 -31.17 10.08 1.95
N PHE A 46 -30.20 9.17 1.99
CA PHE A 46 -30.32 7.87 1.38
C PHE A 46 -29.98 6.82 2.44
N GLU A 47 -31.01 6.45 3.21
CA GLU A 47 -31.16 5.05 3.60
C GLU A 47 -30.90 4.20 2.36
N LEU A 48 -30.06 3.16 2.44
CA LEU A 48 -29.86 2.24 1.32
C LEU A 48 -31.25 1.77 0.82
N PRO A 49 -31.74 2.19 -0.35
CA PRO A 49 -33.06 1.78 -0.78
C PRO A 49 -32.94 0.35 -1.31
N THR A 50 -33.74 -0.55 -0.76
CA THR A 50 -34.02 -1.89 -1.30
C THR A 50 -34.85 -1.84 -2.59
N HIS A 51 -34.89 -0.74 -3.31
CA HIS A 51 -35.67 -0.58 -4.54
C HIS A 51 -34.78 -0.23 -5.71
N LYS A 52 -34.95 -0.99 -6.80
CA LYS A 52 -34.39 -0.77 -8.13
C LYS A 52 -34.24 0.72 -8.44
N LEU A 53 -32.97 1.09 -8.69
CA LEU A 53 -32.52 2.15 -9.59
C LEU A 53 -33.49 3.32 -9.80
N LEU A 54 -33.39 4.32 -8.92
CA LEU A 54 -33.82 5.68 -9.24
C LEU A 54 -32.54 6.55 -9.32
N TYR A 55 -31.69 6.22 -10.30
CA TYR A 55 -30.41 6.91 -10.58
C TYR A 55 -30.54 8.01 -11.66
N ASN A 56 -31.73 8.61 -11.78
CA ASN A 56 -32.04 9.54 -12.85
C ASN A 56 -32.45 10.90 -12.28
N ALA A 57 -31.51 11.84 -12.12
CA ALA A 57 -31.77 13.29 -12.26
C ALA A 57 -30.54 14.18 -11.97
N GLU A 58 -29.65 13.81 -11.05
CA GLU A 58 -28.56 14.73 -10.63
C GLU A 58 -27.21 14.50 -11.33
N PHE A 59 -27.15 13.54 -12.26
CA PHE A 59 -25.93 13.18 -12.99
C PHE A 59 -25.46 14.24 -14.02
N PHE A 60 -26.22 15.32 -14.21
CA PHE A 60 -26.01 16.29 -15.30
C PHE A 60 -25.65 17.68 -14.77
N SER A 61 -24.49 17.82 -14.12
CA SER A 61 -23.94 19.14 -13.83
C SER A 61 -22.89 19.51 -14.88
N ASN A 62 -23.26 20.46 -15.75
CA ASN A 62 -22.61 20.85 -17.01
C ASN A 62 -21.23 21.56 -16.89
N THR A 63 -20.50 21.38 -15.79
CA THR A 63 -19.15 21.98 -15.63
C THR A 63 -18.16 20.93 -15.17
N GLU A 64 -17.03 20.83 -15.88
CA GLU A 64 -15.97 19.82 -15.66
C GLU A 64 -15.56 19.72 -14.19
N GLU A 65 -15.37 20.86 -13.52
CA GLU A 65 -14.99 20.96 -12.11
C GLU A 65 -16.02 20.33 -11.16
N LYS A 66 -17.33 20.47 -11.46
CA LYS A 66 -18.39 19.85 -10.65
C LYS A 66 -18.39 18.34 -10.81
N THR A 67 -18.12 17.81 -12.01
CA THR A 67 -18.00 16.37 -12.26
C THR A 67 -16.84 15.78 -11.48
N VAL A 68 -15.66 16.40 -11.54
CA VAL A 68 -14.47 15.95 -10.79
C VAL A 68 -14.74 15.97 -9.29
N LEU A 69 -15.25 17.09 -8.77
CA LEU A 69 -15.55 17.24 -7.34
C LEU A 69 -16.61 16.24 -6.87
N TYR A 70 -17.63 15.98 -7.69
CA TYR A 70 -18.65 14.99 -7.40
C TYR A 70 -18.05 13.58 -7.29
N LEU A 71 -17.23 13.17 -8.27
CA LEU A 71 -16.57 11.87 -8.27
C LEU A 71 -15.66 11.69 -7.06
N LEU A 72 -14.91 12.72 -6.68
CA LEU A 72 -14.06 12.68 -5.49
C LEU A 72 -14.89 12.52 -4.20
N LYS A 73 -16.01 13.25 -4.07
CA LYS A 73 -16.91 13.14 -2.92
C LYS A 73 -17.57 11.76 -2.84
N GLN A 74 -18.07 11.24 -3.96
CA GLN A 74 -18.67 9.90 -4.04
C GLN A 74 -17.62 8.82 -3.75
N GLY A 75 -16.41 8.98 -4.29
CA GLY A 75 -15.31 8.06 -4.03
C GLY A 75 -14.96 8.00 -2.56
N ALA A 76 -14.84 9.16 -1.90
CA ALA A 76 -14.62 9.25 -0.46
C ALA A 76 -15.78 8.63 0.35
N TYR A 77 -17.02 8.80 -0.09
CA TYR A 77 -18.18 8.17 0.55
C TYR A 77 -18.09 6.65 0.50
N TYR A 78 -17.93 6.06 -0.68
CA TYR A 78 -17.82 4.61 -0.85
C TYR A 78 -16.59 4.04 -0.14
N ALA A 79 -15.49 4.79 -0.10
CA ALA A 79 -14.27 4.42 0.61
C ALA A 79 -14.48 4.29 2.14
N ASN A 80 -15.47 4.99 2.70
CA ASN A 80 -15.76 5.00 4.14
C ASN A 80 -16.96 4.12 4.55
N LEU A 81 -17.59 3.40 3.60
CA LEU A 81 -18.63 2.44 3.91
C LEU A 81 -18.09 1.28 4.76
N LYS A 82 -18.91 0.80 5.71
CA LYS A 82 -18.64 -0.44 6.44
C LYS A 82 -18.63 -1.64 5.49
N ASP A 83 -17.85 -2.67 5.82
CA ASP A 83 -17.50 -3.78 4.91
C ASP A 83 -18.68 -4.42 4.15
N SER A 84 -19.80 -4.71 4.82
CA SER A 84 -20.98 -5.32 4.17
C SER A 84 -21.63 -4.40 3.14
N TYR A 85 -21.75 -3.11 3.46
CA TYR A 85 -22.28 -2.09 2.57
C TYR A 85 -21.30 -1.74 1.45
N ARG A 86 -20.01 -1.77 1.74
CA ARG A 86 -18.93 -1.54 0.78
C ARG A 86 -18.95 -2.60 -0.33
N LEU A 87 -19.04 -3.88 0.03
CA LEU A 87 -19.11 -4.96 -0.97
C LEU A 87 -20.38 -4.87 -1.82
N LYS A 88 -21.52 -4.55 -1.20
CA LYS A 88 -22.79 -4.37 -1.92
C LYS A 88 -22.72 -3.19 -2.90
N ALA A 89 -22.19 -2.06 -2.47
CA ALA A 89 -22.01 -0.88 -3.32
C ALA A 89 -21.03 -1.16 -4.46
N CYS A 90 -19.94 -1.90 -4.20
CA CYS A 90 -19.01 -2.31 -5.24
C CYS A 90 -19.72 -3.14 -6.32
N LYS A 91 -20.47 -4.17 -5.93
CA LYS A 91 -21.19 -5.03 -6.89
C LYS A 91 -22.19 -4.23 -7.72
N ALA A 92 -22.97 -3.36 -7.07
CA ALA A 92 -23.92 -2.51 -7.79
C ALA A 92 -23.23 -1.58 -8.80
N LEU A 93 -22.07 -1.01 -8.46
CA LEU A 93 -21.30 -0.20 -9.42
C LEU A 93 -20.71 -1.05 -10.55
N ALA A 94 -20.29 -2.30 -10.26
CA ALA A 94 -19.81 -3.23 -11.27
C ALA A 94 -20.90 -3.57 -12.27
N ASP A 95 -22.10 -3.91 -11.79
CA ASP A 95 -23.27 -4.18 -12.62
C ASP A 95 -23.57 -2.98 -13.53
N VAL A 96 -23.60 -1.76 -12.99
CA VAL A 96 -23.83 -0.53 -13.78
C VAL A 96 -22.73 -0.28 -14.81
N TYR A 97 -21.47 -0.57 -14.49
CA TYR A 97 -20.37 -0.41 -15.44
C TYR A 97 -20.45 -1.43 -16.58
N GLU A 98 -20.79 -2.69 -16.27
CA GLU A 98 -20.88 -3.77 -17.25
C GLU A 98 -22.11 -3.69 -18.14
N GLU A 99 -23.27 -3.33 -17.57
CA GLU A 99 -24.54 -3.29 -18.29
C GLU A 99 -24.71 -2.00 -19.10
N ASP A 100 -24.44 -0.84 -18.48
CA ASP A 100 -24.76 0.46 -19.06
C ASP A 100 -23.54 1.20 -19.64
N GLY A 101 -22.32 0.75 -19.35
CA GLY A 101 -21.10 1.38 -19.83
C GLY A 101 -20.85 2.79 -19.27
N PHE A 102 -21.46 3.14 -18.14
CA PHE A 102 -21.24 4.45 -17.52
C PHE A 102 -19.82 4.57 -16.96
N TRP A 103 -19.00 5.40 -17.61
CA TRP A 103 -17.60 5.58 -17.26
C TRP A 103 -17.40 6.06 -15.81
N GLN A 104 -18.33 6.83 -15.25
CA GLN A 104 -18.28 7.29 -13.86
C GLN A 104 -18.38 6.11 -12.87
N ALA A 105 -19.17 5.09 -13.19
CA ALA A 105 -19.26 3.88 -12.38
C ALA A 105 -17.92 3.13 -12.40
N GLY A 106 -17.30 2.99 -13.58
CA GLY A 106 -15.95 2.45 -13.74
C GLY A 106 -14.91 3.24 -12.93
N TRP A 107 -14.98 4.57 -12.97
CA TRP A 107 -14.08 5.42 -12.20
C TRP A 107 -14.28 5.20 -10.69
N LEU A 108 -15.52 5.20 -10.20
CA LEU A 108 -15.80 4.95 -8.78
C LEU A 108 -15.38 3.53 -8.35
N LEU A 109 -15.55 2.51 -9.19
CA LEU A 109 -15.03 1.17 -8.94
C LEU A 109 -13.51 1.17 -8.75
N ALA A 110 -12.80 1.89 -9.62
CA ALA A 110 -11.35 1.88 -9.61
C ALA A 110 -10.74 2.64 -8.41
N TYR A 111 -11.38 3.70 -7.95
CA TYR A 111 -10.83 4.58 -6.91
C TYR A 111 -11.41 4.37 -5.51
N SER A 112 -12.65 3.89 -5.39
CA SER A 112 -13.33 3.85 -4.08
C SER A 112 -13.07 2.58 -3.29
N PHE A 113 -12.70 1.49 -3.96
CA PHE A 113 -12.59 0.17 -3.35
C PHE A 113 -11.15 -0.31 -3.36
N SER A 114 -10.55 -0.39 -2.18
CA SER A 114 -9.30 -1.12 -1.92
C SER A 114 -9.49 -2.63 -2.04
N ASP A 115 -8.41 -3.39 -2.19
CA ASP A 115 -8.46 -4.86 -2.29
C ASP A 115 -9.24 -5.54 -1.14
N ARG A 116 -9.22 -4.97 0.08
CA ARG A 116 -10.17 -5.36 1.14
C ARG A 116 -11.54 -4.73 0.90
N GLY A 117 -12.56 -5.59 0.77
CA GLY A 117 -13.95 -5.18 0.54
C GLY A 117 -14.26 -4.73 -0.89
N SER A 118 -13.34 -4.98 -1.83
CA SER A 118 -13.59 -4.83 -3.27
C SER A 118 -14.20 -6.10 -3.85
N CYS A 119 -15.08 -5.90 -4.83
CA CYS A 119 -15.66 -6.91 -5.71
C CYS A 119 -14.83 -7.12 -6.99
N ILE A 120 -13.89 -6.22 -7.28
CA ILE A 120 -12.97 -6.31 -8.42
C ILE A 120 -11.54 -6.59 -7.95
N THR A 121 -10.81 -7.31 -8.77
CA THR A 121 -9.39 -7.62 -8.61
C THR A 121 -8.51 -6.44 -9.04
N HIS A 122 -7.23 -6.49 -8.63
CA HIS A 122 -6.22 -5.52 -9.07
C HIS A 122 -6.07 -5.46 -10.60
N LYS A 123 -6.20 -6.60 -11.28
CA LYS A 123 -6.10 -6.69 -12.74
C LYS A 123 -7.30 -6.03 -13.42
N GLU A 124 -8.50 -6.27 -12.92
CA GLU A 124 -9.72 -5.63 -13.42
C GLU A 124 -9.69 -4.12 -13.18
N ARG A 125 -9.21 -3.67 -12.01
CA ARG A 125 -9.00 -2.25 -11.73
C ARG A 125 -8.10 -1.58 -12.77
N LEU A 126 -6.96 -2.19 -13.09
CA LEU A 126 -6.07 -1.70 -14.14
C LEU A 126 -6.76 -1.67 -15.50
N LYS A 127 -7.50 -2.72 -15.87
CA LYS A 127 -8.25 -2.79 -17.12
C LYS A 127 -9.23 -1.62 -17.24
N ILE A 128 -10.04 -1.38 -16.20
CA ILE A 128 -11.00 -0.27 -16.16
C ILE A 128 -10.28 1.07 -16.35
N LEU A 129 -9.19 1.32 -15.62
CA LEU A 129 -8.45 2.58 -15.75
C LEU A 129 -7.86 2.79 -17.15
N TYR A 130 -7.37 1.73 -17.79
CA TYR A 130 -6.89 1.79 -19.18
C TYR A 130 -8.00 2.10 -20.18
N GLU A 131 -9.15 1.45 -20.03
CA GLU A 131 -10.35 1.73 -20.83
C GLU A 131 -10.78 3.20 -20.67
N LEU A 132 -10.87 3.68 -19.43
CA LEU A 132 -11.23 5.07 -19.15
C LEU A 132 -10.21 6.07 -19.72
N ASN A 133 -8.92 5.77 -19.66
CA ASN A 133 -7.87 6.64 -20.19
C ASN A 133 -7.87 6.72 -21.73
N SER A 134 -8.49 5.75 -22.41
CA SER A 134 -8.66 5.77 -23.87
C SER A 134 -9.85 6.64 -24.33
N LEU A 135 -10.69 7.11 -23.40
CA LEU A 135 -11.84 7.96 -23.72
C LEU A 135 -11.38 9.39 -24.05
N ILE A 136 -11.60 9.79 -25.31
CA ILE A 136 -11.20 11.09 -25.87
C ILE A 136 -11.92 12.27 -25.19
N SER A 137 -13.11 12.05 -24.64
CA SER A 137 -13.98 13.09 -24.04
C SER A 137 -13.84 13.23 -22.52
N LEU A 138 -12.88 12.54 -21.90
CA LEU A 138 -12.69 12.61 -20.45
C LEU A 138 -12.01 13.93 -20.03
N HIS A 139 -12.43 14.52 -18.92
CA HIS A 139 -11.79 15.72 -18.38
C HIS A 139 -10.30 15.49 -18.08
N LYS A 140 -9.46 16.49 -18.35
CA LYS A 140 -7.99 16.37 -18.26
C LYS A 140 -7.51 15.97 -16.87
N GLU A 141 -8.16 16.48 -15.83
CA GLU A 141 -7.87 16.17 -14.44
C GLU A 141 -8.15 14.70 -14.14
N ILE A 142 -9.23 14.14 -14.69
CA ILE A 142 -9.55 12.71 -14.54
C ILE A 142 -8.55 11.86 -15.33
N GLN A 143 -8.17 12.26 -16.54
CA GLN A 143 -7.12 11.56 -17.30
C GLN A 143 -5.78 11.54 -16.54
N TRP A 144 -5.39 12.68 -15.98
CA TRP A 144 -4.17 12.78 -15.17
C TRP A 144 -4.23 11.87 -13.95
N LEU A 145 -5.36 11.87 -13.22
CA LEU A 145 -5.57 10.97 -12.09
C LEU A 145 -5.46 9.51 -12.53
N ASN A 146 -6.08 9.14 -13.66
CA ASN A 146 -6.07 7.77 -14.19
C ASN A 146 -4.64 7.31 -14.51
N LEU A 147 -3.86 8.15 -15.19
CA LEU A 147 -2.46 7.84 -15.48
C LEU A 147 -1.62 7.65 -14.21
N ALA A 148 -1.76 8.55 -13.23
CA ALA A 148 -1.04 8.43 -11.96
C ALA A 148 -1.42 7.15 -11.20
N GLN A 149 -2.71 6.80 -11.21
CA GLN A 149 -3.21 5.59 -10.56
C GLN A 149 -2.75 4.32 -11.28
N ILE A 150 -2.74 4.31 -12.62
CA ILE A 150 -2.18 3.22 -13.42
C ILE A 150 -0.72 2.98 -13.04
N GLN A 151 0.12 4.02 -13.07
CA GLN A 151 1.54 3.92 -12.71
C GLN A 151 1.73 3.35 -11.30
N THR A 152 0.90 3.80 -10.35
CA THR A 152 0.92 3.31 -8.97
C THR A 152 0.59 1.82 -8.89
N LEU A 153 -0.48 1.39 -9.56
CA LEU A 153 -0.91 -0.02 -9.56
C LEU A 153 0.08 -0.94 -10.29
N GLU A 154 0.74 -0.46 -11.33
CA GLU A 154 1.82 -1.19 -12.01
C GLU A 154 3.07 -1.30 -11.15
N HIS A 155 3.43 -0.23 -10.44
CA HIS A 155 4.54 -0.27 -9.50
C HIS A 155 4.27 -1.28 -8.37
N ILE A 156 3.03 -1.34 -7.88
CA ILE A 156 2.60 -2.37 -6.91
C ILE A 156 2.78 -3.78 -7.49
N ASN A 157 2.45 -4.03 -8.77
CA ASN A 157 2.67 -5.33 -9.40
C ASN A 157 4.16 -5.69 -9.49
N TYR A 158 5.00 -4.72 -9.88
CA TYR A 158 6.45 -4.88 -9.90
C TYR A 158 6.99 -5.26 -8.51
N LEU A 159 6.55 -4.56 -7.46
CA LEU A 159 6.95 -4.85 -6.09
C LEU A 159 6.46 -6.23 -5.61
N LYS A 160 5.24 -6.63 -5.95
CA LYS A 160 4.70 -7.98 -5.65
C LYS A 160 5.55 -9.06 -6.31
N ALA A 161 5.87 -8.93 -7.59
CA ALA A 161 6.71 -9.88 -8.32
C ALA A 161 8.12 -9.97 -7.71
N ARG A 162 8.74 -8.81 -7.44
CA ARG A 162 10.06 -8.75 -6.80
C ARG A 162 10.06 -9.39 -5.41
N SER A 163 9.00 -9.23 -4.64
CA SER A 163 8.87 -9.87 -3.32
C SER A 163 8.85 -11.40 -3.42
N VAL A 164 8.17 -11.98 -4.42
CA VAL A 164 8.16 -13.43 -4.65
C VAL A 164 9.57 -13.93 -4.96
N THR A 165 10.26 -13.31 -5.89
CA THR A 165 11.65 -13.67 -6.24
C THR A 165 12.60 -13.57 -5.05
N LEU A 166 12.45 -12.54 -4.21
CA LEU A 166 13.27 -12.40 -3.01
C LEU A 166 13.00 -13.51 -1.99
N LYS A 167 11.74 -13.92 -1.80
CA LYS A 167 11.39 -15.04 -0.92
C LYS A 167 12.00 -16.36 -1.40
N GLU A 168 11.97 -16.62 -2.71
CA GLU A 168 12.60 -17.79 -3.30
C GLU A 168 14.11 -17.80 -3.05
N LYS A 169 14.79 -16.66 -3.28
CA LYS A 169 16.23 -16.52 -3.01
C LYS A 169 16.57 -16.75 -1.54
N ILE A 170 15.77 -16.21 -0.62
CA ILE A 170 15.95 -16.42 0.82
C ILE A 170 15.84 -17.91 1.15
N SER A 171 14.81 -18.60 0.66
CA SER A 171 14.62 -20.04 0.88
C SER A 171 15.80 -20.88 0.37
N ILE A 172 16.34 -20.55 -0.81
CA ILE A 172 17.53 -21.22 -1.37
C ILE A 172 18.75 -21.00 -0.46
N LEU A 173 18.99 -19.75 -0.04
CA LEU A 173 20.13 -19.41 0.82
C LEU A 173 20.01 -20.06 2.21
N GLU A 174 18.81 -20.13 2.77
CA GLU A 174 18.56 -20.82 4.05
C GLU A 174 18.86 -22.31 3.95
N SER A 175 18.47 -22.95 2.85
CA SER A 175 18.79 -24.36 2.57
C SER A 175 20.30 -24.59 2.44
N GLN A 176 21.00 -23.72 1.71
CA GLN A 176 22.46 -23.78 1.57
C GLN A 176 23.18 -23.55 2.90
N LEU A 177 22.72 -22.58 3.70
CA LEU A 177 23.26 -22.31 5.02
C LEU A 177 23.09 -23.53 5.95
N LYS A 178 21.93 -24.18 5.91
CA LYS A 178 21.69 -25.41 6.68
C LYS A 178 22.66 -26.51 6.27
N LYS A 179 22.80 -26.77 4.96
CA LYS A 179 23.73 -27.77 4.45
C LYS A 179 25.17 -27.50 4.90
N SER A 180 25.63 -26.25 4.78
CA SER A 180 26.98 -25.86 5.21
C SER A 180 27.19 -26.02 6.72
N LYS A 181 26.17 -25.75 7.54
CA LYS A 181 26.23 -26.01 8.99
C LYS A 181 26.35 -27.51 9.29
N ASP A 182 25.59 -28.35 8.60
CA ASP A 182 25.63 -29.80 8.79
C ASP A 182 26.99 -30.37 8.36
N GLU A 183 27.56 -29.91 7.24
CA GLU A 183 28.90 -30.28 6.78
C GLU A 183 29.98 -29.84 7.78
N ASN A 184 29.89 -28.64 8.32
CA ASN A 184 30.85 -28.15 9.31
C ASN A 184 30.80 -29.00 10.60
N LEU A 185 29.60 -29.33 11.08
CA LEU A 185 29.43 -30.20 12.26
C LEU A 185 30.05 -31.60 12.02
N MET A 186 29.87 -32.15 10.82
CA MET A 186 30.49 -33.43 10.43
C MET A 186 32.02 -33.33 10.45
N LEU A 187 32.60 -32.28 9.86
CA LEU A 187 34.04 -32.07 9.84
C LEU A 187 34.62 -31.86 11.24
N GLU A 188 33.96 -31.08 12.09
CA GLU A 188 34.35 -30.90 13.49
C GLU A 188 34.39 -32.23 14.26
N THR A 189 33.42 -33.12 13.98
CA THR A 189 33.36 -34.45 14.57
C THR A 189 34.54 -35.30 14.09
N LEU A 190 34.80 -35.33 12.79
CA LEU A 190 35.93 -36.06 12.20
C LEU A 190 37.28 -35.57 12.75
N ILE A 191 37.46 -34.25 12.91
CA ILE A 191 38.68 -33.68 13.49
C ILE A 191 38.87 -34.16 14.94
N LYS A 192 37.81 -34.23 15.74
CA LYS A 192 37.89 -34.74 17.13
C LYS A 192 38.28 -36.21 17.16
N GLU A 193 37.72 -37.02 16.27
CA GLU A 193 38.07 -38.44 16.15
C GLU A 193 39.54 -38.63 15.75
N LEU A 194 40.01 -37.87 14.76
CA LEU A 194 41.40 -37.92 14.31
C LEU A 194 42.38 -37.50 15.41
N LYS A 195 42.06 -36.44 16.17
CA LYS A 195 42.86 -36.02 17.34
C LYS A 195 42.92 -37.10 18.42
N ALA A 196 41.80 -37.78 18.69
CA ALA A 196 41.79 -38.87 19.65
C ALA A 196 42.68 -40.04 19.20
N ILE A 197 42.70 -40.36 17.91
CA ILE A 197 43.60 -41.37 17.34
C ILE A 197 45.07 -40.91 17.47
N GLU A 198 45.36 -39.65 17.13
CA GLU A 198 46.70 -39.06 17.29
C GLU A 198 47.20 -39.16 18.74
N ASP A 199 46.37 -38.79 19.72
CA ASP A 199 46.69 -38.88 21.14
C ASP A 199 47.00 -40.33 21.57
N ILE A 200 46.22 -41.30 21.08
CA ILE A 200 46.45 -42.73 21.35
C ILE A 200 47.78 -43.20 20.75
N MET A 201 48.09 -42.81 19.52
CA MET A 201 49.36 -43.18 18.86
C MET A 201 50.56 -42.57 19.59
N ASN A 202 50.51 -41.28 19.91
CA ASN A 202 51.59 -40.59 20.61
C ASN A 202 51.87 -41.21 21.99
N LYS A 203 50.83 -41.64 22.69
CA LYS A 203 50.98 -42.39 23.94
C LYS A 203 51.70 -43.73 23.74
N ARG A 204 51.29 -44.52 22.74
CA ARG A 204 51.92 -45.83 22.44
C ARG A 204 53.39 -45.69 22.06
N VAL A 205 53.74 -44.70 21.22
CA VAL A 205 55.14 -44.44 20.84
C VAL A 205 55.98 -44.04 22.05
N SER A 206 55.41 -43.27 22.98
CA SER A 206 56.09 -42.89 24.22
C SER A 206 56.31 -44.10 25.15
N ASP A 207 55.35 -45.03 25.22
CA ASP A 207 55.45 -46.25 26.02
C ASP A 207 56.47 -47.26 25.42
N GLU A 208 56.64 -47.29 24.09
CA GLU A 208 57.62 -48.17 23.40
C GLU A 208 59.06 -47.62 23.42
N SER A 209 59.25 -46.34 23.78
CA SER A 209 60.55 -45.67 23.81
C SER A 209 61.14 -45.49 25.22
N ALA A 210 60.46 -46.01 26.24
CA ALA A 210 60.88 -46.05 27.65
C ALA A 210 61.39 -47.45 28.05
#